data_AF-A0A916MKQ8-F1
#
_entry.id   AF-A0A916MKQ8-F1
#
_cell.length_a   1.000
_cell.length_b   1.000
_cell.length_c   1.000
_cell.angle_alpha   90.00
_cell.angle_beta   90.00
_cell.angle_gamma   90.00
#
_symmetry.space_group_name_H-M   'P 1'
#
loop_
_entity.id
_entity.type
_entity.pdbx_description
1 polymer ?
#
loop_
_entity_poly.entity_id
_entity_poly.type
_entity_poly.pdbx_seq_one_letter_code
_entity_poly.pdbx_strand_id
1 'polypeptide(L)' 'MGTLIEEIFSRKAGRPVQAGEILLLDVDYIMSHDNTTPLAIKAFRDIGKPIHDKNRIVLH' A
#
# COMPACT_ATOMS: atom_id res chain seq x y z
N MET A 1 0.48 -17.50 -18.24
CA MET A 1 1.13 -17.63 -16.92
C MET A 1 2.12 -16.48 -16.85
N GLY A 2 1.82 -15.48 -16.01
CA GLY A 2 2.65 -14.29 -15.85
C GLY A 2 3.81 -14.54 -14.90
N THR A 3 4.65 -13.52 -14.72
CA THR A 3 5.64 -13.49 -13.65
C THR A 3 4.97 -13.53 -12.28
N LEU A 4 5.71 -13.89 -11.21
CA LEU A 4 5.18 -13.88 -9.85
C LEU A 4 4.55 -12.52 -9.48
N ILE A 5 5.14 -11.42 -9.93
CA ILE A 5 4.65 -10.06 -9.66
C ILE A 5 3.31 -9.81 -10.36
N GLU A 6 3.20 -10.17 -11.64
CA GLU A 6 1.94 -10.06 -12.39
C GLU A 6 0.85 -10.92 -11.77
N GLU A 7 1.17 -12.12 -11.28
CA GLU A 7 0.20 -12.99 -10.62
C GLU A 7 -0.27 -12.43 -9.25
N ILE A 8 0.63 -11.82 -8.45
CA ILE A 8 0.24 -11.16 -7.19
C ILE A 8 -0.69 -9.98 -7.47
N PHE A 9 -0.34 -9.11 -8.42
CA PHE A 9 -1.19 -7.98 -8.79
C PHE A 9 -2.50 -8.41 -9.45
N SER A 10 -2.47 -9.47 -10.28
CA SER A 10 -3.69 -10.00 -10.91
C SER A 10 -4.69 -10.50 -9.88
N ARG A 11 -4.20 -11.21 -8.85
CA ARG A 11 -5.04 -11.65 -7.73
C ARG A 11 -5.64 -10.47 -6.97
N LYS A 12 -4.85 -9.43 -6.70
CA LYS A 12 -5.33 -8.24 -5.99
C LYS A 12 -6.29 -7.40 -6.83
N ALA A 13 -6.08 -7.33 -8.14
CA ALA A 13 -6.91 -6.59 -9.09
C ALA A 13 -8.19 -7.35 -9.49
N GLY A 14 -8.28 -8.66 -9.23
CA GLY A 14 -9.40 -9.49 -9.66
C GLY A 14 -9.47 -9.74 -11.17
N ARG A 15 -8.38 -9.44 -11.90
CA ARG A 15 -8.27 -9.63 -13.35
C ARG A 15 -6.81 -9.88 -13.74
N PRO A 16 -6.52 -10.48 -14.91
CA PRO A 16 -5.16 -10.53 -15.44
C PRO A 16 -4.56 -9.12 -15.56
N VAL A 17 -3.30 -9.00 -15.15
CA VAL A 17 -2.45 -7.81 -15.22
C VAL A 17 -1.17 -8.18 -15.97
N GLN A 18 -0.66 -7.25 -16.77
CA GLN A 18 0.64 -7.37 -17.43
C GLN A 18 1.57 -6.19 -17.14
N ALA A 19 2.87 -6.40 -17.31
CA ALA A 19 3.87 -5.34 -17.21
C ALA A 19 3.55 -4.14 -18.13
N GLY A 20 3.73 -2.93 -17.60
CA GLY A 20 3.43 -1.66 -18.28
C GLY A 20 2.08 -1.05 -17.92
N GLU A 21 1.20 -1.77 -17.21
CA GLU A 21 -0.04 -1.22 -16.68
C GLU A 21 0.21 -0.35 -15.43
N ILE A 22 -0.53 0.75 -15.29
CA ILE A 22 -0.64 1.53 -14.05
C ILE A 22 -1.89 1.05 -13.32
N LEU A 23 -1.71 0.58 -12.08
CA LEU A 23 -2.77 0.03 -11.25
C LEU A 23 -3.04 0.89 -10.02
N LEU A 24 -4.32 1.02 -9.66
CA LEU A 24 -4.76 1.59 -8.40
C LEU A 24 -5.38 0.46 -7.56
N LEU A 25 -4.69 0.05 -6.50
CA LEU A 25 -5.07 -1.08 -5.65
C LEU A 25 -4.91 -0.72 -4.17
N ASP A 26 -5.74 -1.31 -3.32
CA ASP A 26 -5.62 -1.14 -1.87
C ASP A 26 -4.34 -1.78 -1.33
N VAL A 27 -3.68 -1.08 -0.40
CA VAL A 27 -2.52 -1.60 0.31
C VAL A 27 -2.96 -2.59 1.38
N ASP A 28 -2.28 -3.74 1.46
CA ASP A 28 -2.58 -4.77 2.46
C ASP A 28 -2.04 -4.42 3.85
N TYR A 29 -0.80 -3.92 3.91
CA TYR A 29 -0.16 -3.47 5.15
C TYR A 29 0.72 -2.25 4.90
N ILE A 30 0.75 -1.34 5.88
CA ILE A 30 1.58 -0.14 5.88
C ILE A 30 2.54 -0.27 7.06
N MET A 31 3.84 -0.09 6.81
CA MET A 31 4.85 -0.14 7.86
C MET A 31 5.68 1.13 7.87
N SER A 32 5.98 1.63 9.07
CA SER A 32 7.03 2.63 9.28
C SER A 32 7.86 2.26 10.50
N HIS A 33 9.06 2.84 10.59
CA HIS A 33 9.98 2.63 11.70
C HIS A 33 10.41 3.97 12.31
N ASP A 34 11.02 3.95 13.49
CA ASP A 34 11.60 5.10 14.22
C ASP A 34 11.91 6.37 13.41
N ASN A 35 12.69 6.29 12.33
CA ASN A 35 13.11 7.44 11.53
C ASN A 35 12.02 7.95 10.57
N THR A 36 11.13 7.08 10.11
CA THR A 36 10.10 7.39 9.09
C THR A 36 8.74 7.68 9.72
N THR A 37 8.44 7.12 10.89
CA THR A 37 7.15 7.29 11.57
C THR A 37 6.81 8.78 11.85
N PRO A 38 7.71 9.62 12.41
CA PRO A 38 7.39 11.03 12.64
C PRO A 38 7.11 11.81 11.35
N LEU A 39 7.83 11.50 10.26
CA LEU A 39 7.63 12.15 8.96
C LEU A 39 6.30 11.74 8.34
N ALA A 40 5.95 10.46 8.40
CA ALA A 40 4.67 9.95 7.92
C ALA A 40 3.50 10.57 8.70
N ILE A 41 3.61 10.70 10.03
CA ILE A 41 2.57 11.35 10.85
C ILE A 41 2.42 12.83 10.47
N LYS A 42 3.53 13.55 10.25
CA LYS A 42 3.48 14.96 9.81
C LYS A 42 2.73 15.10 8.49
N ALA A 43 3.13 14.33 7.47
CA ALA A 43 2.47 14.37 6.16
C ALA A 43 0.99 13.96 6.24
N PHE A 44 0.66 12.95 7.06
CA PHE A 44 -0.72 12.49 7.22
C PHE A 44 -1.62 13.55 7.89
N ARG A 45 -1.08 14.34 8.82
CA ARG A 45 -1.79 15.48 9.43
C ARG A 45 -2.10 16.55 8.40
N ASP A 46 -1.17 16.85 7.48
CA ASP A 46 -1.38 17.83 6.41
C ASP A 46 -2.45 17.35 5.41
N ILE A 47 -2.56 16.03 5.17
CA ILE A 47 -3.62 15.42 4.34
C ILE A 47 -5.01 15.59 5.01
N GLY A 48 -5.08 15.60 6.34
CA GLY A 48 -6.31 15.90 7.08
C GLY A 48 -7.42 14.85 6.93
N LYS A 49 -7.08 13.59 6.63
CA LYS A 49 -8.03 12.47 6.47
C LYS A 49 -7.90 11.47 7.62
N PRO A 50 -8.95 10.71 7.94
CA PRO A 50 -8.85 9.64 8.93
C PRO A 50 -7.98 8.49 8.41
N ILE A 51 -7.38 7.74 9.34
CA ILE A 51 -6.72 6.47 9.03
C ILE A 51 -7.76 5.50 8.47
N HIS A 52 -7.46 4.88 7.33
CA HIS A 52 -8.36 3.95 6.65
C HIS A 52 -8.57 2.65 7.45
N ASP A 53 -7.49 1.98 7.84
CA ASP A 53 -7.54 0.78 8.68
C ASP A 53 -6.33 0.74 9.62
N LYS A 54 -6.58 0.93 10.92
CA LYS A 54 -5.53 0.92 11.95
C LYS A 54 -4.94 -0.47 12.20
N ASN A 55 -5.68 -1.55 11.89
CA ASN A 55 -5.22 -2.92 12.12
C ASN A 55 -4.21 -3.38 11.06
N ARG A 56 -4.03 -2.59 9.99
CA ARG A 56 -3.07 -2.83 8.90
C ARG A 56 -1.82 -1.95 8.99
N ILE A 57 -1.69 -1.17 10.07
CA ILE A 57 -0.52 -0.31 10.29
C ILE A 57 0.40 -0.97 11.32
N VAL A 58 1.66 -1.15 10.95
CA VAL A 58 2.71 -1.66 11.83
C VAL A 58 3.73 -0.56 12.05
N LEU A 59 3.91 -0.17 13.31
CA LEU A 59 4.94 0.79 13.72
C LEU A 59 6.02 0.02 14.47
N HIS A 60 7.27 0.17 14.04
CA HIS A 60 8.45 -0.42 14.67
C HIS A 60 9.33 0.65 15.34
#